data_AF-A0A924CP70-F1
#
_entry.id   AF-A0A924CP70-F1
#
_cell.length_a   1.000
_cell.length_b   1.000
_cell.length_c   1.000
_cell.angle_alpha   90.00
_cell.angle_beta   90.00
_cell.angle_gamma   90.00
#
_symmetry.space_group_name_H-M   'P 1'
#
loop_
_entity.id
_entity.type
_entity.pdbx_description
1 polymer ?
#
loop_
_entity_poly.entity_id
_entity_poly.type
_entity_poly.pdbx_seq_one_letter_code
_entity_poly.pdbx_strand_id
1 'polypeptide(L)'
;MAEDAGKKRFIKDFLQKVRVGEGFIEDIWIERAVKAPGTSGEASTAQSLSGRLVTNITELLEDDLKHSFDDGFFTFRIVSALKGSGKTSLLTYLHELTKTRLRNKSLSVVIRFPLTNITAMGGSHDFSVKFYCYILADTFWNLLSNSESSIQSIAKSILNEYLEQSEVSQLLMASKLNTFRVKFIQYFSKNPINFEEFFFEVINEVTLVEPRYTFAYLIDEFDGLEKRPDDFQQSLSLMRALIKRSAQEFDSKIRLFIYLVGTSNNIKNLFCADNIIEDLVGHQVINLHGGFGNEFGLIRNKIDERMQGAFKGYKEFSTAWGEIEKISPTPGLTLRKFCQEYAASILQIYEVYLKEEPEKEFEGDARALVESQCKQKWQKYLVQKSYNLSSMSTTKILKGHAFDCYIELLHNGSKVAIGFGEAKNYELLSSHLEIFNQWLHDAEFKPIRDDLSPPDLAFMIAPSCPSLLQRKLELKNINFIKSEKVVASKDSDQKTKEFSSFLNINTAVNINTASQKLIVSVLKGSSIRLQTIEKLVKIRMDNPFNSLDELTSRLNIKSDNVKQKLFAKLKDNKICFSDN
;
A
#
# COMPACT_ATOMS: atom_id res chain seq x y z
N MET A 1 2.95 -21.96 -19.86
CA MET A 1 4.31 -21.87 -19.28
C MET A 1 4.16 -21.34 -17.87
N ALA A 2 4.51 -22.15 -16.86
CA ALA A 2 4.41 -21.75 -15.46
C ALA A 2 5.52 -20.74 -15.12
N GLU A 3 5.15 -19.68 -14.41
CA GLU A 3 6.06 -18.65 -13.95
C GLU A 3 7.09 -19.27 -12.98
N ASP A 4 8.36 -19.26 -13.35
CA ASP A 4 9.47 -19.81 -12.56
C ASP A 4 9.66 -18.93 -11.32
N ALA A 5 9.14 -19.38 -10.17
CA ALA A 5 9.01 -18.60 -8.94
C ALA A 5 10.35 -18.11 -8.36
N GLY A 6 11.48 -18.70 -8.77
CA GLY A 6 12.83 -18.33 -8.30
C GLY A 6 13.63 -17.37 -9.19
N LYS A 7 13.12 -17.00 -10.39
CA LYS A 7 13.87 -16.16 -11.36
C LYS A 7 13.18 -14.86 -11.73
N LYS A 8 12.46 -14.26 -10.79
CA LYS A 8 11.73 -13.03 -11.09
C LYS A 8 12.69 -11.84 -11.08
N ARG A 9 13.09 -11.43 -12.29
CA ARG A 9 13.91 -10.23 -12.60
C ARG A 9 13.14 -8.96 -12.21
N PHE A 10 13.09 -8.61 -10.94
CA PHE A 10 12.27 -7.51 -10.46
C PHE A 10 13.00 -6.19 -10.30
N ILE A 11 14.35 -6.15 -10.25
CA ILE A 11 15.06 -4.88 -10.10
C ILE A 11 14.83 -3.94 -11.29
N LYS A 12 14.86 -4.45 -12.53
CA LYS A 12 14.58 -3.60 -13.69
C LYS A 12 13.16 -3.04 -13.63
N ASP A 13 12.17 -3.88 -13.34
CA ASP A 13 10.77 -3.46 -13.21
C ASP A 13 10.57 -2.51 -12.03
N PHE A 14 11.24 -2.75 -10.91
CA PHE A 14 11.26 -1.89 -9.74
C PHE A 14 11.81 -0.51 -10.09
N LEU A 15 13.01 -0.43 -10.68
CA LEU A 15 13.60 0.85 -11.06
C LEU A 15 12.77 1.56 -12.13
N GLN A 16 12.15 0.82 -13.07
CA GLN A 16 11.21 1.40 -14.03
C GLN A 16 9.96 1.97 -13.35
N LYS A 17 9.42 1.31 -12.32
CA LYS A 17 8.31 1.83 -11.50
C LYS A 17 8.73 3.06 -10.70
N VAL A 18 9.87 3.00 -10.00
CA VAL A 18 10.43 4.14 -9.25
C VAL A 18 10.64 5.32 -10.20
N ARG A 19 11.11 5.10 -11.42
CA ARG A 19 11.30 6.15 -12.43
C ARG A 19 10.01 6.91 -12.75
N VAL A 20 8.84 6.24 -12.70
CA VAL A 20 7.52 6.90 -12.84
C VAL A 20 7.15 7.64 -11.54
N GLY A 21 7.56 7.11 -10.40
CA GLY A 21 7.37 7.69 -9.06
C GLY A 21 5.98 7.48 -8.49
N GLU A 22 5.04 6.93 -9.25
CA GLU A 22 3.69 6.62 -8.80
C GLU A 22 3.68 5.35 -7.93
N GLY A 23 3.03 5.43 -6.77
CA GLY A 23 2.97 4.36 -5.77
C GLY A 23 4.24 4.16 -4.93
N PHE A 24 5.24 5.04 -5.05
CA PHE A 24 6.53 4.95 -4.33
C PHE A 24 6.81 6.14 -3.38
N ILE A 25 6.31 7.33 -3.69
CA ILE A 25 6.60 8.57 -2.94
C ILE A 25 5.37 9.18 -2.27
N GLU A 26 4.20 8.56 -2.43
CA GLU A 26 2.93 9.02 -1.89
C GLU A 26 2.94 9.08 -0.37
N ASP A 27 3.51 8.06 0.28
CA ASP A 27 3.65 8.04 1.74
C ASP A 27 4.52 9.19 2.25
N ILE A 28 5.55 9.58 1.48
CA ILE A 28 6.43 10.70 1.82
C ILE A 28 5.63 12.01 1.72
N TRP A 29 4.73 12.14 0.74
CA TRP A 29 3.91 13.33 0.58
C TRP A 29 2.85 13.52 1.67
N ILE A 30 2.21 12.44 2.14
CA ILE A 30 1.13 12.52 3.14
C ILE A 30 1.66 12.61 4.58
N GLU A 31 2.86 12.10 4.85
CA GLU A 31 3.53 12.26 6.16
C GLU A 31 4.45 13.50 6.19
N ARG A 32 4.36 14.33 5.14
CA ARG A 32 5.18 15.52 5.02
C ARG A 32 4.88 16.50 6.14
N ALA A 33 5.94 17.07 6.71
CA ALA A 33 5.84 18.10 7.72
C ALA A 33 5.04 19.33 7.25
N VAL A 34 4.21 19.85 8.14
CA VAL A 34 3.39 21.05 7.96
C VAL A 34 3.74 22.06 9.04
N LYS A 35 3.76 23.34 8.66
CA LYS A 35 3.95 24.48 9.57
C LYS A 35 2.98 25.62 9.22
N ALA A 36 2.76 26.52 10.18
CA ALA A 36 1.98 27.72 9.92
C ALA A 36 2.69 28.65 8.90
N PRO A 37 1.94 29.35 8.02
CA PRO A 37 2.51 30.38 7.16
C PRO A 37 3.33 31.42 7.95
N GLY A 38 4.46 31.87 7.40
CA GLY A 38 5.35 32.85 8.03
C GLY A 38 6.35 32.29 9.06
N THR A 39 6.27 31.00 9.40
CA THR A 39 7.25 30.36 10.30
C THR A 39 8.50 29.88 9.55
N SER A 40 9.67 29.88 10.20
CA SER A 40 10.95 29.41 9.63
C SER A 40 11.03 27.88 9.55
N GLY A 41 11.86 27.34 8.65
CA GLY A 41 12.15 25.89 8.54
C GLY A 41 11.67 25.24 7.24
N GLU A 42 12.05 23.99 6.99
CA GLU A 42 11.65 23.21 5.82
C GLU A 42 10.36 22.41 6.09
N ALA A 43 9.20 22.93 5.66
CA ALA A 43 7.92 22.23 5.73
C ALA A 43 6.91 22.85 4.75
N SER A 44 5.86 22.09 4.41
CA SER A 44 4.70 22.64 3.68
C SER A 44 3.97 23.62 4.59
N THR A 45 3.26 24.60 4.03
CA THR A 45 2.52 25.58 4.85
C THR A 45 1.02 25.37 4.78
N ALA A 46 0.38 25.34 5.94
CA ALA A 46 -1.07 25.31 6.10
C ALA A 46 -1.44 25.76 7.52
N GLN A 47 -2.69 26.19 7.69
CA GLN A 47 -3.28 26.47 9.02
C GLN A 47 -4.34 25.44 9.34
N SER A 48 -4.45 25.02 10.61
CA SER A 48 -5.57 24.21 11.12
C SER A 48 -6.85 25.04 11.12
N LEU A 49 -7.97 24.45 10.68
CA LEU A 49 -9.28 25.11 10.77
C LEU A 49 -9.85 25.05 12.19
N SER A 50 -9.53 24.00 12.95
CA SER A 50 -10.01 23.84 14.33
C SER A 50 -9.09 24.49 15.39
N GLY A 51 -8.02 25.19 14.98
CA GLY A 51 -7.02 25.77 15.89
C GLY A 51 -6.12 24.75 16.60
N ARG A 52 -6.10 23.49 16.14
CA ARG A 52 -5.28 22.43 16.70
C ARG A 52 -3.84 22.52 16.21
N LEU A 53 -2.91 21.99 17.00
CA LEU A 53 -1.55 21.80 16.54
C LEU A 53 -1.54 20.70 15.48
N VAL A 54 -1.05 21.05 14.29
CA VAL A 54 -0.91 20.15 13.15
C VAL A 54 0.56 20.16 12.74
N THR A 55 1.17 18.98 12.69
CA THR A 55 2.61 18.79 12.43
C THR A 55 2.90 18.16 11.08
N ASN A 56 1.92 17.51 10.46
CA ASN A 56 2.04 16.87 9.16
C ASN A 56 0.73 16.93 8.33
N ILE A 57 0.79 16.52 7.06
CA ILE A 57 -0.37 16.56 6.16
C ILE A 57 -1.48 15.62 6.63
N THR A 58 -1.18 14.40 7.11
CA THR A 58 -2.20 13.49 7.64
C THR A 58 -3.02 14.13 8.77
N GLU A 59 -2.37 14.71 9.77
CA GLU A 59 -3.02 15.42 10.87
C GLU A 59 -3.87 16.61 10.38
N LEU A 60 -3.41 17.33 9.36
CA LEU A 60 -4.16 18.43 8.75
C LEU A 60 -5.47 17.94 8.13
N LEU A 61 -5.39 16.86 7.35
CA LEU A 61 -6.55 16.29 6.67
C LEU A 61 -7.55 15.70 7.67
N GLU A 62 -7.06 15.08 8.74
CA GLU A 62 -7.92 14.59 9.82
C GLU A 62 -8.61 15.71 10.59
N ASP A 63 -7.93 16.82 10.82
CA ASP A 63 -8.50 18.04 11.42
C ASP A 63 -9.60 18.62 10.52
N ASP A 64 -9.35 18.74 9.23
CA ASP A 64 -10.32 19.26 8.26
C ASP A 64 -11.54 18.35 8.13
N LEU A 65 -11.33 17.02 8.11
CA LEU A 65 -12.44 16.07 8.11
C LEU A 65 -13.25 16.19 9.39
N LYS A 66 -12.61 16.34 10.55
CA LYS A 66 -13.32 16.56 11.81
C LYS A 66 -14.17 17.84 11.75
N HIS A 67 -13.58 18.95 11.31
CA HIS A 67 -14.25 20.25 11.23
C HIS A 67 -15.57 20.18 10.43
N SER A 68 -15.58 19.42 9.32
CA SER A 68 -16.78 19.30 8.48
C SER A 68 -17.68 18.11 8.84
N PHE A 69 -17.12 16.90 8.98
CA PHE A 69 -17.89 15.67 9.19
C PHE A 69 -18.34 15.46 10.64
N ASP A 70 -17.61 15.97 11.63
CA ASP A 70 -18.00 15.82 13.03
C ASP A 70 -18.69 17.11 13.49
N ASP A 71 -18.00 18.24 13.34
CA ASP A 71 -18.42 19.52 13.92
C ASP A 71 -19.47 20.27 13.06
N GLY A 72 -19.62 19.89 11.78
CA GLY A 72 -20.72 20.34 10.93
C GLY A 72 -20.47 21.65 10.18
N PHE A 73 -19.21 22.07 10.06
CA PHE A 73 -18.86 23.33 9.44
C PHE A 73 -18.45 23.20 7.97
N PHE A 74 -18.59 24.31 7.25
CA PHE A 74 -18.10 24.45 5.89
C PHE A 74 -16.57 24.41 5.88
N THR A 75 -16.00 23.61 4.99
CA THR A 75 -14.56 23.55 4.77
C THR A 75 -14.26 23.78 3.30
N PHE A 76 -13.46 24.78 2.99
CA PHE A 76 -12.96 25.05 1.64
C PHE A 76 -11.44 25.16 1.64
N ARG A 77 -10.75 24.22 1.02
CA ARG A 77 -9.29 24.23 0.90
C ARG A 77 -8.85 24.42 -0.52
N ILE A 78 -7.84 25.28 -0.69
CA ILE A 78 -7.08 25.37 -1.94
C ILE A 78 -5.72 24.71 -1.72
N VAL A 79 -5.38 23.73 -2.54
CA VAL A 79 -4.04 23.13 -2.57
C VAL A 79 -3.23 23.75 -3.70
N SER A 80 -2.14 24.42 -3.32
CA SER A 80 -1.16 25.03 -4.19
C SER A 80 0.11 24.20 -4.19
N ALA A 81 0.55 23.72 -5.35
CA ALA A 81 1.72 22.85 -5.45
C ALA A 81 2.50 23.03 -6.74
N LEU A 82 3.82 22.82 -6.73
CA LEU A 82 4.58 22.66 -7.98
C LEU A 82 4.18 21.35 -8.66
N LYS A 83 4.25 21.29 -10.00
CA LYS A 83 3.96 20.07 -10.75
C LYS A 83 4.86 18.92 -10.29
N GLY A 84 4.25 17.81 -9.87
CA GLY A 84 4.97 16.65 -9.34
C GLY A 84 5.24 16.69 -7.82
N SER A 85 4.59 17.60 -7.08
CA SER A 85 4.72 17.72 -5.61
C SER A 85 3.58 17.04 -4.83
N GLY A 86 2.92 16.06 -5.44
CA GLY A 86 1.95 15.20 -4.73
C GLY A 86 0.51 15.69 -4.63
N LYS A 87 0.13 16.76 -5.33
CA LYS A 87 -1.22 17.35 -5.25
C LYS A 87 -2.38 16.35 -5.49
N THR A 88 -2.26 15.54 -6.55
CA THR A 88 -3.23 14.48 -6.90
C THR A 88 -3.19 13.32 -5.89
N SER A 89 -2.03 13.03 -5.32
CA SER A 89 -1.86 11.99 -4.31
C SER A 89 -2.48 12.40 -2.98
N LEU A 90 -2.36 13.68 -2.59
CA LEU A 90 -3.07 14.25 -1.45
C LEU A 90 -4.59 14.10 -1.60
N LEU A 91 -5.15 14.47 -2.76
CA LEU A 91 -6.59 14.26 -3.02
C LEU A 91 -6.99 12.80 -3.00
N THR A 92 -6.14 11.91 -3.54
CA THR A 92 -6.39 10.47 -3.51
C THR A 92 -6.42 9.97 -2.07
N TYR A 93 -5.46 10.39 -1.25
CA TYR A 93 -5.41 10.02 0.15
C TYR A 93 -6.61 10.54 0.93
N LEU A 94 -6.98 11.81 0.74
CA LEU A 94 -8.15 12.42 1.37
C LEU A 94 -9.43 11.67 0.99
N HIS A 95 -9.61 11.34 -0.29
CA HIS A 95 -10.75 10.53 -0.76
C HIS A 95 -10.85 9.18 -0.03
N GLU A 96 -9.72 8.46 0.10
CA GLU A 96 -9.68 7.20 0.85
C GLU A 96 -9.92 7.41 2.34
N LEU A 97 -9.32 8.44 2.94
CA LEU A 97 -9.49 8.78 4.35
C LEU A 97 -10.96 9.03 4.68
N THR A 98 -11.67 9.79 3.83
CA THR A 98 -13.10 10.04 3.98
C THR A 98 -13.91 8.76 3.89
N LYS A 99 -13.61 7.86 2.93
CA LYS A 99 -14.39 6.63 2.71
C LYS A 99 -14.14 5.54 3.75
N THR A 100 -12.97 5.53 4.39
CA THR A 100 -12.62 4.45 5.32
C THR A 100 -13.18 4.62 6.73
N ARG A 101 -13.64 5.82 7.11
CA ARG A 101 -14.37 6.00 8.37
C ARG A 101 -15.76 5.39 8.19
N LEU A 102 -16.03 4.27 8.89
CA LEU A 102 -17.27 3.49 8.78
C LEU A 102 -18.57 4.34 8.81
N ARG A 103 -18.59 5.41 9.63
CA ARG A 103 -19.72 6.35 9.72
C ARG A 103 -19.92 7.17 8.45
N ASN A 104 -18.86 7.49 7.73
CA ASN A 104 -18.92 8.37 6.56
C ASN A 104 -19.48 7.64 5.34
N LYS A 105 -19.35 6.31 5.26
CA LYS A 105 -19.74 5.56 4.05
C LYS A 105 -21.25 5.59 3.77
N SER A 106 -22.10 5.63 4.80
CA SER A 106 -23.56 5.77 4.65
C SER A 106 -24.06 7.21 4.80
N LEU A 107 -23.29 8.09 5.46
CA LEU A 107 -23.68 9.46 5.78
C LEU A 107 -22.91 10.52 4.97
N SER A 108 -22.43 10.18 3.77
CA SER A 108 -21.81 11.18 2.90
C SER A 108 -21.89 10.85 1.43
N VAL A 109 -21.86 11.92 0.63
CA VAL A 109 -21.49 11.86 -0.79
C VAL A 109 -20.04 12.31 -0.89
N VAL A 110 -19.18 11.49 -1.50
CA VAL A 110 -17.78 11.84 -1.78
C VAL A 110 -17.52 11.73 -3.26
N ILE A 111 -17.38 12.87 -3.93
CA ILE A 111 -17.18 12.96 -5.37
C ILE A 111 -15.80 13.55 -5.63
N ARG A 112 -15.01 12.84 -6.44
CA ARG A 112 -13.69 13.29 -6.89
C ARG A 112 -13.68 13.37 -8.41
N PHE A 113 -13.25 14.50 -8.96
CA PHE A 113 -13.18 14.69 -10.40
C PHE A 113 -12.14 15.74 -10.77
N PRO A 114 -11.46 15.61 -11.93
CA PRO A 114 -10.69 16.71 -12.51
C PRO A 114 -11.62 17.71 -13.21
N LEU A 115 -11.27 19.00 -13.17
CA LEU A 115 -12.04 20.03 -13.88
C LEU A 115 -12.03 19.86 -15.39
N THR A 116 -11.04 19.15 -15.95
CA THR A 116 -11.03 18.79 -17.36
C THR A 116 -12.29 18.03 -17.78
N ASN A 117 -12.92 17.25 -16.88
CA ASN A 117 -14.20 16.60 -17.14
C ASN A 117 -15.32 17.60 -17.44
N ILE A 118 -15.38 18.72 -16.73
CA ILE A 118 -16.37 19.77 -16.94
C ILE A 118 -16.13 20.44 -18.29
N THR A 119 -14.87 20.78 -18.55
CA THR A 119 -14.47 21.49 -19.76
C THR A 119 -14.57 20.65 -21.04
N ALA A 120 -14.65 19.32 -20.90
CA ALA A 120 -14.86 18.36 -21.98
C ALA A 120 -16.36 18.12 -22.26
N MET A 121 -17.26 18.59 -21.39
CA MET A 121 -18.69 18.50 -21.65
C MET A 121 -19.06 19.37 -22.84
N GLY A 122 -19.56 18.73 -23.90
CA GLY A 122 -20.13 19.41 -25.06
C GLY A 122 -21.37 20.24 -24.70
N GLY A 123 -21.77 21.12 -25.62
CA GLY A 123 -22.93 21.99 -25.45
C GLY A 123 -22.57 23.46 -25.25
N SER A 124 -23.54 24.34 -25.54
CA SER A 124 -23.41 25.79 -25.53
C SER A 124 -23.57 26.42 -24.14
N HIS A 125 -23.80 25.62 -23.10
CA HIS A 125 -23.91 26.12 -21.74
C HIS A 125 -22.56 26.65 -21.25
N ASP A 126 -22.66 27.64 -20.37
CA ASP A 126 -21.53 28.23 -19.69
C ASP A 126 -20.87 27.22 -18.72
N PHE A 127 -19.67 27.56 -18.23
CA PHE A 127 -18.90 26.69 -17.35
C PHE A 127 -19.61 26.46 -16.02
N SER A 128 -20.26 27.48 -15.46
CA SER A 128 -20.96 27.41 -14.18
C SER A 128 -22.11 26.39 -14.20
N VAL A 129 -22.96 26.42 -15.22
CA VAL A 129 -24.03 25.44 -15.40
C VAL A 129 -23.47 24.04 -15.59
N LYS A 130 -22.41 23.88 -16.40
CA LYS A 130 -21.75 22.57 -16.58
C LYS A 130 -21.20 22.03 -15.27
N PHE A 131 -20.58 22.88 -14.44
CA PHE A 131 -20.04 22.52 -13.14
C PHE A 131 -21.16 22.02 -12.21
N TYR A 132 -22.22 22.81 -12.01
CA TYR A 132 -23.32 22.43 -11.12
C TYR A 132 -24.04 21.17 -11.61
N CYS A 133 -24.37 21.07 -12.89
CA CYS A 133 -24.99 19.87 -13.46
C CYS A 133 -24.14 18.62 -13.22
N TYR A 134 -22.82 18.71 -13.36
CA TYR A 134 -21.93 17.58 -13.13
C TYR A 134 -21.94 17.13 -11.68
N ILE A 135 -21.75 18.05 -10.73
CA ILE A 135 -21.71 17.70 -9.30
C ILE A 135 -23.09 17.22 -8.82
N LEU A 136 -24.18 17.81 -9.29
CA LEU A 136 -25.54 17.43 -8.93
C LEU A 136 -25.88 16.03 -9.47
N ALA A 137 -25.55 15.74 -10.72
CA ALA A 137 -25.78 14.41 -11.29
C ALA A 137 -25.09 13.31 -10.48
N ASP A 138 -23.81 13.51 -10.14
CA ASP A 138 -23.07 12.57 -9.31
C ASP A 138 -23.63 12.52 -7.87
N THR A 139 -24.09 13.65 -7.33
CA THR A 139 -24.70 13.72 -6.00
C THR A 139 -25.98 12.90 -5.95
N PHE A 140 -26.91 13.11 -6.88
CA PHE A 140 -28.15 12.35 -6.97
C PHE A 140 -27.89 10.86 -7.22
N TRP A 141 -26.92 10.51 -8.06
CA TRP A 141 -26.55 9.10 -8.26
C TRP A 141 -26.17 8.41 -6.93
N ASN A 142 -25.38 9.09 -6.10
CA ASN A 142 -24.98 8.57 -4.80
C ASN A 142 -26.15 8.56 -3.79
N LEU A 143 -26.97 9.62 -3.73
CA LEU A 143 -28.13 9.69 -2.83
C LEU A 143 -29.17 8.59 -3.15
N LEU A 144 -29.44 8.36 -4.43
CA LEU A 144 -30.38 7.33 -4.90
C LEU A 144 -29.86 5.90 -4.68
N SER A 145 -28.54 5.73 -4.63
CA SER A 145 -27.89 4.45 -4.37
C SER A 145 -27.55 4.24 -2.88
N ASN A 146 -27.94 5.18 -2.00
CA ASN A 146 -27.63 5.13 -0.58
C ASN A 146 -28.35 3.94 0.10
N SER A 147 -27.76 3.33 1.13
CA SER A 147 -28.41 2.25 1.88
C SER A 147 -29.64 2.71 2.68
N GLU A 148 -29.68 3.98 3.09
CA GLU A 148 -30.75 4.56 3.89
C GLU A 148 -31.95 4.96 3.02
N SER A 149 -33.11 4.35 3.29
CA SER A 149 -34.32 4.59 2.49
C SER A 149 -34.86 6.02 2.60
N SER A 150 -34.63 6.70 3.73
CA SER A 150 -35.00 8.10 3.94
C SER A 150 -34.25 9.02 2.96
N ILE A 151 -32.95 8.81 2.80
CA ILE A 151 -32.09 9.56 1.85
C ILE A 151 -32.50 9.31 0.40
N GLN A 152 -32.79 8.06 0.04
CA GLN A 152 -33.30 7.76 -1.30
C GLN A 152 -34.64 8.44 -1.57
N SER A 153 -35.50 8.52 -0.55
CA SER A 153 -36.86 9.06 -0.69
C SER A 153 -36.84 10.57 -0.86
N ILE A 154 -36.04 11.29 -0.07
CA ILE A 154 -35.87 12.74 -0.24
C ILE A 154 -35.23 13.08 -1.58
N ALA A 155 -34.21 12.32 -2.03
CA ALA A 155 -33.60 12.52 -3.34
C ALA A 155 -34.60 12.33 -4.49
N LYS A 156 -35.50 11.34 -4.40
CA LYS A 156 -36.58 11.17 -5.37
C LYS A 156 -37.61 12.29 -5.30
N SER A 157 -37.96 12.76 -4.10
CA SER A 157 -38.88 13.88 -3.92
C SER A 157 -38.37 15.12 -4.64
N ILE A 158 -37.14 15.52 -4.36
CA ILE A 158 -36.50 16.68 -4.99
C ILE A 158 -36.50 16.53 -6.52
N LEU A 159 -36.15 15.35 -7.07
CA LEU A 159 -36.19 15.16 -8.52
C LEU A 159 -37.60 15.31 -9.13
N ASN A 160 -38.65 14.86 -8.44
CA ASN A 160 -40.03 14.98 -8.93
C ASN A 160 -40.58 16.41 -8.86
N GLU A 161 -39.97 17.29 -8.08
CA GLU A 161 -40.34 18.71 -8.03
C GLU A 161 -39.85 19.47 -9.27
N TYR A 162 -38.73 19.01 -9.85
CA TYR A 162 -38.08 19.67 -10.97
C TYR A 162 -38.22 18.98 -12.32
N LEU A 163 -38.57 17.69 -12.35
CA LEU A 163 -38.66 16.88 -13.57
C LEU A 163 -40.02 16.19 -13.70
N GLU A 164 -40.39 15.85 -14.93
CA GLU A 164 -41.58 15.02 -15.14
C GLU A 164 -41.37 13.60 -14.60
N GLN A 165 -42.45 12.97 -14.14
CA GLN A 165 -42.42 11.60 -13.62
C GLN A 165 -41.83 10.59 -14.62
N SER A 166 -42.02 10.84 -15.92
CA SER A 166 -41.46 10.02 -17.01
C SER A 166 -39.93 10.14 -17.08
N GLU A 167 -39.38 11.34 -16.88
CA GLU A 167 -37.94 11.63 -16.87
C GLU A 167 -37.27 11.07 -15.63
N VAL A 168 -37.88 11.25 -14.45
CA VAL A 168 -37.39 10.66 -13.19
C VAL A 168 -37.33 9.14 -13.31
N SER A 169 -38.38 8.51 -13.85
CA SER A 169 -38.39 7.06 -14.09
C SER A 169 -37.24 6.63 -15.01
N GLN A 170 -36.96 7.38 -16.08
CA GLN A 170 -35.85 7.10 -16.98
C GLN A 170 -34.46 7.30 -16.35
N LEU A 171 -34.32 8.23 -15.40
CA LEU A 171 -33.11 8.40 -14.60
C LEU A 171 -32.89 7.19 -13.69
N LEU A 172 -33.93 6.75 -12.97
CA LEU A 172 -33.87 5.61 -12.04
C LEU A 172 -33.58 4.27 -12.74
N MET A 173 -33.90 4.15 -14.03
CA MET A 173 -33.55 2.97 -14.84
C MET A 173 -32.08 2.93 -15.29
N ALA A 174 -31.29 3.99 -15.08
CA ALA A 174 -29.89 4.00 -15.51
C ALA A 174 -29.04 3.05 -14.65
N SER A 175 -28.36 2.09 -15.29
CA SER A 175 -27.48 1.13 -14.60
C SER A 175 -26.04 1.60 -14.43
N LYS A 176 -25.67 2.73 -15.05
CA LYS A 176 -24.32 3.30 -15.02
C LYS A 176 -24.36 4.81 -14.79
N LEU A 177 -23.44 5.30 -13.97
CA LEU A 177 -23.29 6.73 -13.66
C LEU A 177 -23.20 7.61 -14.90
N ASN A 178 -22.43 7.24 -15.93
CA ASN A 178 -22.32 8.08 -17.13
C ASN A 178 -23.65 8.18 -17.89
N THR A 179 -24.44 7.12 -17.94
CA THR A 179 -25.77 7.14 -18.56
C THR A 179 -26.73 8.00 -17.75
N PHE A 180 -26.68 7.89 -16.41
CA PHE A 180 -27.43 8.76 -15.50
C PHE A 180 -27.07 10.22 -15.72
N ARG A 181 -25.76 10.55 -15.73
CA ARG A 181 -25.25 11.91 -15.89
C ARG A 181 -25.70 12.56 -17.20
N VAL A 182 -25.59 11.86 -18.33
CA VAL A 182 -26.02 12.37 -19.64
C VAL A 182 -27.51 12.71 -19.64
N LYS A 183 -28.34 11.81 -19.10
CA LYS A 183 -29.79 12.03 -18.97
C LYS A 183 -30.09 13.20 -18.02
N PHE A 184 -29.46 13.24 -16.86
CA PHE A 184 -29.63 14.30 -15.86
C PHE A 184 -29.35 15.67 -16.49
N ILE A 185 -28.21 15.82 -17.16
CA ILE A 185 -27.85 17.05 -17.86
C ILE A 185 -28.89 17.39 -18.92
N GLN A 186 -29.32 16.42 -19.73
CA GLN A 186 -30.30 16.65 -20.79
C GLN A 186 -31.64 17.16 -20.26
N TYR A 187 -32.13 16.63 -19.14
CA TYR A 187 -33.41 17.05 -18.55
C TYR A 187 -33.27 18.43 -17.88
N PHE A 188 -32.26 18.61 -17.04
CA PHE A 188 -32.06 19.87 -16.32
C PHE A 188 -31.60 21.03 -17.22
N SER A 189 -30.92 20.77 -18.34
CA SER A 189 -30.51 21.82 -19.30
C SER A 189 -31.68 22.57 -19.96
N LYS A 190 -32.89 21.98 -19.93
CA LYS A 190 -34.10 22.56 -20.53
C LYS A 190 -34.92 23.38 -19.55
N ASN A 191 -34.66 23.22 -18.25
CA ASN A 191 -35.41 23.89 -17.21
C ASN A 191 -34.70 25.19 -16.80
N PRO A 192 -35.41 26.32 -16.68
CA PRO A 192 -34.83 27.58 -16.22
C PRO A 192 -34.64 27.52 -14.70
N ILE A 193 -33.59 26.81 -14.26
CA ILE A 193 -33.27 26.61 -12.84
C ILE A 193 -32.04 27.42 -12.48
N ASN A 194 -32.08 28.08 -11.32
CA ASN A 194 -30.88 28.63 -10.70
C ASN A 194 -30.09 27.48 -10.05
N PHE A 195 -29.06 27.00 -10.75
CA PHE A 195 -28.30 25.83 -10.32
C PHE A 195 -27.55 26.00 -8.99
N GLU A 196 -27.14 27.21 -8.65
CA GLU A 196 -26.53 27.48 -7.34
C GLU A 196 -27.55 27.31 -6.21
N GLU A 197 -28.74 27.87 -6.39
CA GLU A 197 -29.83 27.74 -5.42
C GLU A 197 -30.29 26.30 -5.26
N PHE A 198 -30.47 25.61 -6.38
CA PHE A 198 -30.81 24.20 -6.38
C PHE A 198 -29.74 23.33 -5.69
N PHE A 199 -28.45 23.66 -5.84
CA PHE A 199 -27.37 22.97 -5.14
C PHE A 199 -27.46 23.10 -3.62
N PHE A 200 -27.70 24.30 -3.09
CA PHE A 200 -27.86 24.51 -1.65
C PHE A 200 -29.17 23.94 -1.11
N GLU A 201 -30.25 23.99 -1.90
CA GLU A 201 -31.54 23.35 -1.58
C GLU A 201 -31.37 21.85 -1.39
N VAL A 202 -30.70 21.15 -2.32
CA VAL A 202 -30.42 19.72 -2.21
C VAL A 202 -29.68 19.39 -0.92
N ILE A 203 -28.67 20.20 -0.55
CA ILE A 203 -27.94 20.00 0.70
C ILE A 203 -28.86 20.19 1.90
N ASN A 204 -29.66 21.25 1.90
CA ASN A 204 -30.57 21.59 2.99
C ASN A 204 -31.63 20.50 3.21
N GLU A 205 -32.33 20.08 2.16
CA GLU A 205 -33.38 19.05 2.21
C GLU A 205 -32.85 17.70 2.73
N VAL A 206 -31.68 17.28 2.27
CA VAL A 206 -31.04 16.05 2.76
C VAL A 206 -30.61 16.22 4.22
N THR A 207 -30.09 17.38 4.61
CA THR A 207 -29.64 17.67 5.98
C THR A 207 -30.82 17.73 6.96
N LEU A 208 -32.00 18.16 6.52
CA LEU A 208 -33.22 18.12 7.34
C LEU A 208 -33.63 16.68 7.69
N VAL A 209 -33.43 15.74 6.77
CA VAL A 209 -33.72 14.31 6.98
C VAL A 209 -32.62 13.62 7.79
N GLU A 210 -31.36 13.92 7.51
CA GLU A 210 -30.20 13.38 8.21
C GLU A 210 -29.17 14.48 8.50
N PRO A 211 -29.21 15.09 9.71
CA PRO A 211 -28.38 16.24 10.07
C PRO A 211 -26.87 15.99 10.05
N ARG A 212 -26.43 14.73 9.99
CA ARG A 212 -25.01 14.36 9.90
C ARG A 212 -24.54 14.10 8.48
N TYR A 213 -25.44 14.17 7.50
CA TYR A 213 -25.09 13.90 6.11
C TYR A 213 -24.12 14.96 5.59
N THR A 214 -23.01 14.53 4.99
CA THR A 214 -21.94 15.43 4.54
C THR A 214 -21.70 15.33 3.04
N PHE A 215 -21.49 16.47 2.39
CA PHE A 215 -21.24 16.57 0.95
C PHE A 215 -19.77 16.94 0.72
N ALA A 216 -19.00 16.04 0.12
CA ALA A 216 -17.57 16.22 -0.12
C ALA A 216 -17.22 16.23 -1.61
N TYR A 217 -16.61 17.32 -2.08
CA TYR A 217 -16.19 17.53 -3.46
C TYR A 217 -14.68 17.77 -3.55
N LEU A 218 -13.97 16.84 -4.18
CA LEU A 218 -12.52 16.83 -4.33
C LEU A 218 -12.16 17.11 -5.79
N ILE A 219 -11.79 18.35 -6.07
CA ILE A 219 -11.66 18.93 -7.42
C ILE A 219 -10.17 19.04 -7.79
N ASP A 220 -9.74 18.26 -8.78
CA ASP A 220 -8.35 18.28 -9.30
C ASP A 220 -8.24 19.11 -10.59
N GLU A 221 -7.00 19.35 -11.04
CA GLU A 221 -6.67 19.98 -12.32
C GLU A 221 -7.26 21.39 -12.53
N PHE A 222 -7.25 22.24 -11.50
CA PHE A 222 -7.57 23.67 -11.67
C PHE A 222 -6.59 24.36 -12.64
N ASP A 223 -5.36 23.86 -12.74
CA ASP A 223 -4.40 24.25 -13.78
C ASP A 223 -4.85 23.92 -15.21
N GLY A 224 -5.85 23.04 -15.39
CA GLY A 224 -6.48 22.77 -16.68
C GLY A 224 -7.24 23.96 -17.28
N LEU A 225 -7.59 24.97 -16.47
CA LEU A 225 -8.27 26.19 -16.91
C LEU A 225 -7.32 27.27 -17.44
N GLU A 226 -5.99 27.12 -17.30
CA GLU A 226 -5.00 28.14 -17.72
C GLU A 226 -5.14 28.56 -19.20
N LYS A 227 -5.58 27.63 -20.06
CA LYS A 227 -5.76 27.87 -21.50
C LYS A 227 -7.19 28.26 -21.88
N ARG A 228 -8.06 28.53 -20.90
CA ARG A 228 -9.50 28.78 -21.09
C ARG A 228 -9.93 30.00 -20.26
N PRO A 229 -9.66 31.23 -20.73
CA PRO A 229 -9.86 32.44 -19.93
C PRO A 229 -11.31 32.65 -19.49
N ASP A 230 -12.29 32.34 -20.35
CA ASP A 230 -13.71 32.49 -20.03
C ASP A 230 -14.14 31.48 -18.94
N ASP A 231 -13.77 30.21 -19.10
CA ASP A 231 -14.02 29.17 -18.09
C ASP A 231 -13.34 29.52 -16.76
N PHE A 232 -12.13 30.07 -16.81
CA PHE A 232 -11.40 30.54 -15.63
C PHE A 232 -12.17 31.66 -14.91
N GLN A 233 -12.59 32.72 -15.62
CA GLN A 233 -13.34 33.84 -15.00
C GLN A 233 -14.69 33.40 -14.40
N GLN A 234 -15.39 32.49 -15.09
CA GLN A 234 -16.62 31.92 -14.56
C GLN A 234 -16.37 31.05 -13.32
N SER A 235 -15.28 30.27 -13.31
CA SER A 235 -14.89 29.48 -12.14
C SER A 235 -14.60 30.35 -10.91
N LEU A 236 -13.97 31.52 -11.08
CA LEU A 236 -13.75 32.47 -9.99
C LEU A 236 -15.08 32.97 -9.41
N SER A 237 -15.99 33.38 -10.29
CA SER A 237 -17.33 33.85 -9.91
C SER A 237 -18.10 32.77 -9.15
N LEU A 238 -18.07 31.53 -9.64
CA LEU A 238 -18.71 30.38 -9.01
C LEU A 238 -18.14 30.09 -7.62
N MET A 239 -16.81 30.01 -7.48
CA MET A 239 -16.17 29.72 -6.19
C MET A 239 -16.46 30.84 -5.17
N ARG A 240 -16.39 32.10 -5.60
CA ARG A 240 -16.70 33.25 -4.76
C ARG A 240 -18.15 33.20 -4.26
N ALA A 241 -19.11 32.90 -5.14
CA ALA A 241 -20.52 32.78 -4.77
C ALA A 241 -20.74 31.65 -3.76
N LEU A 242 -20.18 30.47 -4.04
CA LEU A 242 -20.27 29.30 -3.16
C LEU A 242 -19.72 29.59 -1.75
N ILE A 243 -18.51 30.19 -1.66
CA ILE A 243 -17.88 30.52 -0.38
C ILE A 243 -18.71 31.56 0.37
N LYS A 244 -19.12 32.64 -0.29
CA LYS A 244 -19.90 33.71 0.34
C LYS A 244 -21.24 33.20 0.85
N ARG A 245 -21.95 32.42 0.04
CA ARG A 245 -23.26 31.88 0.40
C ARG A 245 -23.16 30.92 1.59
N SER A 246 -22.17 30.02 1.59
CA SER A 246 -21.89 29.13 2.72
C SER A 246 -21.60 29.90 4.01
N ALA A 247 -20.87 31.01 3.92
CA ALA A 247 -20.54 31.84 5.08
C ALA A 247 -21.71 32.71 5.56
N GLN A 248 -22.46 33.33 4.63
CA GLN A 248 -23.46 34.36 4.93
C GLN A 248 -24.85 33.79 5.23
N GLU A 249 -25.30 32.80 4.46
CA GLU A 249 -26.64 32.22 4.60
C GLU A 249 -26.66 31.15 5.68
N PHE A 250 -25.58 30.38 5.80
CA PHE A 250 -25.50 29.24 6.73
C PHE A 250 -24.65 29.52 7.97
N ASP A 251 -24.08 30.73 8.16
CA ASP A 251 -23.14 31.04 9.25
C ASP A 251 -21.99 30.00 9.32
N SER A 252 -21.56 29.53 8.14
CA SER A 252 -20.61 28.41 7.97
C SER A 252 -21.03 27.07 8.59
N LYS A 253 -22.25 26.92 9.13
CA LYS A 253 -22.80 25.68 9.71
C LYS A 253 -23.51 24.84 8.65
N ILE A 254 -22.75 24.45 7.64
CA ILE A 254 -23.19 23.56 6.57
C ILE A 254 -22.15 22.45 6.36
N ARG A 255 -22.60 21.20 6.29
CA ARG A 255 -21.74 20.01 6.09
C ARG A 255 -21.30 19.87 4.64
N LEU A 256 -20.56 20.87 4.17
CA LEU A 256 -20.02 20.96 2.82
C LEU A 256 -18.49 21.05 2.88
N PHE A 257 -17.83 20.10 2.24
CA PHE A 257 -16.38 19.90 2.28
C PHE A 257 -15.81 19.96 0.86
N ILE A 258 -15.05 21.00 0.55
CA ILE A 258 -14.52 21.22 -0.81
C ILE A 258 -13.01 21.37 -0.77
N TYR A 259 -12.34 20.62 -1.63
CA TYR A 259 -10.92 20.79 -1.92
C TYR A 259 -10.76 21.12 -3.41
N LEU A 260 -10.08 22.23 -3.70
CA LEU A 260 -9.70 22.63 -5.05
C LEU A 260 -8.18 22.57 -5.19
N VAL A 261 -7.69 21.89 -6.23
CA VAL A 261 -6.26 21.62 -6.38
C VAL A 261 -5.73 22.14 -7.71
N GLY A 262 -4.66 22.94 -7.64
CA GLY A 262 -4.02 23.57 -8.80
C GLY A 262 -2.50 23.69 -8.63
N THR A 263 -1.85 24.24 -9.66
CA THR A 263 -0.41 24.54 -9.59
C THR A 263 -0.17 25.84 -8.81
N SER A 264 1.00 26.02 -8.21
CA SER A 264 1.32 27.25 -7.47
C SER A 264 1.19 28.52 -8.32
N ASN A 265 1.54 28.45 -9.61
CA ASN A 265 1.37 29.59 -10.52
C ASN A 265 -0.12 29.89 -10.77
N ASN A 266 -0.93 28.84 -10.97
CA ASN A 266 -2.35 28.98 -11.23
C ASN A 266 -3.13 29.49 -10.00
N ILE A 267 -2.79 29.04 -8.79
CA ILE A 267 -3.37 29.57 -7.55
C ILE A 267 -2.95 31.03 -7.32
N LYS A 268 -1.69 31.37 -7.59
CA LYS A 268 -1.23 32.76 -7.54
C LYS A 268 -2.02 33.64 -8.53
N ASN A 269 -2.22 33.17 -9.75
CA ASN A 269 -3.01 33.89 -10.76
C ASN A 269 -4.47 34.05 -10.33
N LEU A 270 -5.05 33.06 -9.65
CA LEU A 270 -6.40 33.15 -9.07
C LEU A 270 -6.48 34.29 -8.04
N PHE A 271 -5.54 34.38 -7.09
CA PHE A 271 -5.55 35.46 -6.10
C PHE A 271 -5.30 36.82 -6.74
N CYS A 272 -4.37 36.93 -7.70
CA CYS A 272 -4.15 38.17 -8.42
C CYS A 272 -5.34 38.63 -9.28
N ALA A 273 -6.14 37.67 -9.80
CA ALA A 273 -7.33 37.98 -10.58
C ALA A 273 -8.53 38.37 -9.71
N ASP A 274 -8.56 37.90 -8.46
CA ASP A 274 -9.68 38.09 -7.55
C ASP A 274 -9.25 38.17 -6.08
N ASN A 275 -8.87 39.37 -5.66
CA ASN A 275 -8.46 39.65 -4.28
C ASN A 275 -9.54 39.26 -3.24
N ILE A 276 -10.83 39.23 -3.62
CA ILE A 276 -11.91 38.83 -2.71
C ILE A 276 -11.78 37.35 -2.34
N ILE A 277 -11.36 36.50 -3.28
CA ILE A 277 -11.13 35.08 -2.97
C ILE A 277 -9.91 34.95 -2.05
N GLU A 278 -8.86 35.74 -2.26
CA GLU A 278 -7.70 35.78 -1.37
C GLU A 278 -8.11 36.18 0.05
N ASP A 279 -8.93 37.22 0.21
CA ASP A 279 -9.43 37.67 1.51
C ASP A 279 -10.27 36.58 2.21
N LEU A 280 -11.09 35.85 1.44
CA LEU A 280 -11.99 34.83 1.98
C LEU A 280 -11.26 33.54 2.38
N VAL A 281 -10.34 33.04 1.56
CA VAL A 281 -9.75 31.70 1.73
C VAL A 281 -8.23 31.64 1.63
N GLY A 282 -7.54 32.78 1.51
CA GLY A 282 -6.07 32.84 1.43
C GLY A 282 -5.38 32.25 2.67
N HIS A 283 -5.96 32.42 3.85
CA HIS A 283 -5.49 31.80 5.09
C HIS A 283 -5.74 30.28 5.15
N GLN A 284 -6.62 29.76 4.30
CA GLN A 284 -6.99 28.33 4.23
C GLN A 284 -6.18 27.54 3.20
N VAL A 285 -5.23 28.18 2.50
CA VAL A 285 -4.40 27.54 1.46
C VAL A 285 -3.40 26.55 2.05
N ILE A 286 -3.29 25.39 1.42
CA ILE A 286 -2.26 24.38 1.67
C ILE A 286 -1.20 24.50 0.58
N ASN A 287 0.00 24.99 0.92
CA ASN A 287 1.12 25.08 -0.02
C ASN A 287 2.05 23.87 0.15
N LEU A 288 2.05 22.99 -0.84
CA LEU A 288 2.92 21.82 -0.89
C LEU A 288 4.28 22.17 -1.50
N HIS A 289 5.34 21.84 -0.78
CA HIS A 289 6.71 22.04 -1.26
C HIS A 289 7.14 20.98 -2.29
N GLY A 290 8.14 21.28 -3.14
CA GLY A 290 8.62 20.34 -4.17
C GLY A 290 9.25 19.06 -3.59
N GLY A 291 10.01 19.22 -2.51
CA GLY A 291 10.65 18.17 -1.73
C GLY A 291 11.63 18.77 -0.71
N PHE A 292 12.01 17.99 0.29
CA PHE A 292 13.01 18.36 1.32
C PHE A 292 14.23 17.45 1.26
N GLY A 293 15.38 17.95 1.75
CA GLY A 293 16.66 17.23 1.71
C GLY A 293 16.57 15.80 2.27
N ASN A 294 15.92 15.66 3.42
CA ASN A 294 15.67 14.38 4.09
C ASN A 294 14.77 13.44 3.25
N GLU A 295 13.76 13.96 2.56
CA GLU A 295 12.86 13.17 1.71
C GLU A 295 13.59 12.57 0.50
N PHE A 296 14.47 13.33 -0.14
CA PHE A 296 15.34 12.80 -1.20
C PHE A 296 16.28 11.73 -0.67
N GLY A 297 16.82 11.92 0.54
CA GLY A 297 17.63 10.91 1.23
C GLY A 297 16.87 9.62 1.50
N LEU A 298 15.60 9.70 1.92
CA LEU A 298 14.74 8.52 2.11
C LEU A 298 14.51 7.75 0.81
N ILE A 299 14.23 8.44 -0.29
CA ILE A 299 14.06 7.83 -1.62
C ILE A 299 15.35 7.14 -2.06
N ARG A 300 16.49 7.84 -1.94
CA ARG A 300 17.80 7.30 -2.29
C ARG A 300 18.10 6.04 -1.50
N ASN A 301 18.00 6.10 -0.16
CA ASN A 301 18.31 4.99 0.72
C ASN A 301 17.45 3.76 0.41
N LYS A 302 16.16 3.94 0.09
CA LYS A 302 15.28 2.84 -0.33
C LYS A 302 15.81 2.11 -1.57
N ILE A 303 16.13 2.86 -2.62
CA ILE A 303 16.63 2.31 -3.89
C ILE A 303 18.01 1.65 -3.68
N ASP A 304 18.89 2.33 -2.94
CA ASP A 304 20.25 1.91 -2.63
C ASP A 304 20.25 0.59 -1.84
N GLU A 305 19.43 0.49 -0.79
CA GLU A 305 19.26 -0.74 -0.01
C GLU A 305 18.72 -1.88 -0.86
N ARG A 306 17.79 -1.61 -1.77
CA ARG A 306 17.24 -2.63 -2.67
C ARG A 306 18.29 -3.16 -3.65
N MET A 307 19.12 -2.26 -4.21
CA MET A 307 20.23 -2.63 -5.08
C MET A 307 21.29 -3.46 -4.32
N GLN A 308 21.65 -3.04 -3.11
CA GLN A 308 22.56 -3.81 -2.25
C GLN A 308 21.98 -5.17 -1.88
N GLY A 309 20.72 -5.24 -1.46
CA GLY A 309 20.07 -6.50 -1.10
C GLY A 309 20.01 -7.49 -2.26
N ALA A 310 19.75 -7.00 -3.47
CA ALA A 310 19.71 -7.84 -4.66
C ALA A 310 21.09 -8.32 -5.10
N PHE A 311 22.10 -7.43 -5.08
CA PHE A 311 23.36 -7.66 -5.80
C PHE A 311 24.64 -7.70 -4.97
N LYS A 312 24.57 -7.51 -3.64
CA LYS A 312 25.78 -7.54 -2.81
C LYS A 312 26.51 -8.87 -2.92
N GLY A 313 27.80 -8.81 -3.26
CA GLY A 313 28.65 -9.98 -3.47
C GLY A 313 28.54 -10.64 -4.85
N TYR A 314 27.97 -9.96 -5.86
CA TYR A 314 28.25 -10.29 -7.26
C TYR A 314 29.57 -9.69 -7.71
N LYS A 315 30.18 -10.32 -8.73
CA LYS A 315 31.52 -9.99 -9.23
C LYS A 315 31.67 -8.53 -9.64
N GLU A 316 30.69 -7.99 -10.37
CA GLU A 316 30.74 -6.61 -10.89
C GLU A 316 30.02 -5.60 -9.99
N PHE A 317 29.43 -6.06 -8.88
CA PHE A 317 28.65 -5.18 -8.01
C PHE A 317 29.50 -4.08 -7.39
N SER A 318 30.76 -4.33 -7.02
CA SER A 318 31.63 -3.28 -6.46
C SER A 318 31.86 -2.13 -7.44
N THR A 319 32.00 -2.43 -8.73
CA THR A 319 32.18 -1.44 -9.79
C THR A 319 30.88 -0.68 -10.03
N ALA A 320 29.78 -1.40 -10.21
CA ALA A 320 28.45 -0.82 -10.36
C ALA A 320 28.08 0.09 -9.17
N TRP A 321 28.36 -0.37 -7.94
CA TRP A 321 28.10 0.38 -6.72
C TRP A 321 28.92 1.67 -6.64
N GLY A 322 30.20 1.60 -7.01
CA GLY A 322 31.05 2.79 -7.08
C GLY A 322 30.59 3.84 -8.11
N GLU A 323 29.85 3.43 -9.15
CA GLU A 323 29.18 4.37 -10.06
C GLU A 323 27.87 4.92 -9.48
N ILE A 324 27.07 4.09 -8.82
CA ILE A 324 25.83 4.51 -8.15
C ILE A 324 26.14 5.56 -7.07
N GLU A 325 27.19 5.36 -6.27
CA GLU A 325 27.58 6.29 -5.20
C GLU A 325 27.95 7.68 -5.74
N LYS A 326 28.46 7.76 -6.97
CA LYS A 326 28.85 9.03 -7.63
C LYS A 326 27.66 9.79 -8.20
N ILE A 327 26.47 9.18 -8.30
CA ILE A 327 25.27 9.87 -8.77
C ILE A 327 24.95 10.97 -7.75
N SER A 328 25.08 12.22 -8.20
CA SER A 328 24.78 13.40 -7.40
C SER A 328 23.32 13.81 -7.64
N PRO A 329 22.47 13.86 -6.59
CA PRO A 329 21.13 14.42 -6.70
C PRO A 329 21.19 15.86 -7.20
N THR A 330 20.42 16.21 -8.22
CA THR A 330 20.21 17.61 -8.57
C THR A 330 19.41 18.30 -7.46
N PRO A 331 19.92 19.34 -6.78
CA PRO A 331 19.17 20.03 -5.73
C PRO A 331 17.93 20.75 -6.28
N GLY A 332 16.87 20.87 -5.49
CA GLY A 332 15.69 21.68 -5.83
C GLY A 332 14.69 21.02 -6.79
N LEU A 333 14.84 19.73 -7.09
CA LEU A 333 13.84 18.98 -7.87
C LEU A 333 12.57 18.68 -7.06
N THR A 334 11.50 18.31 -7.74
CA THR A 334 10.37 17.65 -7.07
C THR A 334 10.72 16.19 -6.77
N LEU A 335 10.11 15.58 -5.74
CA LEU A 335 10.35 14.15 -5.44
C LEU A 335 10.18 13.26 -6.68
N ARG A 336 9.15 13.53 -7.50
CA ARG A 336 8.89 12.77 -8.74
C ARG A 336 10.03 12.92 -9.75
N LYS A 337 10.55 14.13 -9.94
CA LYS A 337 11.65 14.37 -10.88
C LYS A 337 12.97 13.78 -10.37
N PHE A 338 13.21 13.82 -9.06
CA PHE A 338 14.33 13.13 -8.44
C PHE A 338 14.26 11.61 -8.66
N CYS A 339 13.10 10.99 -8.42
CA CYS A 339 12.88 9.57 -8.72
C CYS A 339 13.15 9.23 -10.20
N GLN A 340 12.66 10.07 -11.12
CA GLN A 340 12.86 9.88 -12.55
C GLN A 340 14.35 9.90 -12.93
N GLU A 341 15.10 10.89 -12.45
CA GLU A 341 16.52 11.04 -12.77
C GLU A 341 17.36 9.94 -12.10
N TYR A 342 17.21 9.76 -10.79
CA TYR A 342 18.03 8.81 -10.01
C TYR A 342 17.80 7.36 -10.47
N ALA A 343 16.55 6.94 -10.64
CA ALA A 343 16.25 5.58 -11.09
C ALA A 343 16.67 5.35 -12.55
N ALA A 344 16.61 6.38 -13.41
CA ALA A 344 17.11 6.27 -14.79
C ALA A 344 18.63 6.06 -14.83
N SER A 345 19.39 6.80 -14.01
CA SER A 345 20.84 6.60 -13.89
C SER A 345 21.19 5.20 -13.38
N ILE A 346 20.50 4.72 -12.35
CA ILE A 346 20.72 3.35 -11.84
C ILE A 346 20.33 2.29 -12.87
N LEU A 347 19.27 2.50 -13.65
CA LEU A 347 18.90 1.60 -14.75
C LEU A 347 20.01 1.47 -15.80
N GLN A 348 20.70 2.55 -16.14
CA GLN A 348 21.83 2.50 -17.08
C GLN A 348 22.97 1.65 -16.52
N ILE A 349 23.35 1.88 -15.26
CA ILE A 349 24.39 1.09 -14.57
C ILE A 349 23.97 -0.38 -14.48
N TYR A 350 22.71 -0.65 -14.13
CA TYR A 350 22.15 -2.00 -14.10
C TYR A 350 22.28 -2.70 -15.46
N GLU A 351 21.97 -2.00 -16.56
CA GLU A 351 22.03 -2.57 -17.91
C GLU A 351 23.46 -2.89 -18.37
N VAL A 352 24.46 -2.18 -17.85
CA VAL A 352 25.88 -2.40 -18.14
C VAL A 352 26.46 -3.54 -17.31
N TYR A 353 26.20 -3.57 -16.00
CA TYR A 353 26.96 -4.42 -15.07
C TYR A 353 26.16 -5.58 -14.46
N LEU A 354 24.82 -5.53 -14.46
CA LEU A 354 23.97 -6.41 -13.62
C LEU A 354 22.86 -7.14 -14.40
N LYS A 355 22.65 -6.80 -15.68
CA LYS A 355 21.49 -7.20 -16.50
C LYS A 355 21.22 -8.69 -16.58
N GLU A 356 22.25 -9.53 -16.50
CA GLU A 356 22.17 -10.97 -16.76
C GLU A 356 22.03 -11.81 -15.50
N GLU A 357 22.19 -11.24 -14.31
CA GLU A 357 22.27 -11.98 -13.06
C GLU A 357 20.90 -12.11 -12.36
N PRO A 358 20.54 -13.31 -11.84
CA PRO A 358 19.36 -13.46 -11.00
C PRO A 358 19.55 -12.71 -9.67
N GLU A 359 18.46 -12.24 -9.05
CA GLU A 359 18.54 -11.72 -7.69
C GLU A 359 18.98 -12.83 -6.73
N LYS A 360 19.75 -12.51 -5.68
CA LYS A 360 19.95 -13.45 -4.58
C LYS A 360 18.60 -13.63 -3.88
N GLU A 361 18.10 -14.87 -3.83
CA GLU A 361 16.77 -15.20 -3.30
C GLU A 361 16.55 -14.60 -1.90
N PHE A 362 15.49 -13.81 -1.76
CA PHE A 362 14.95 -13.40 -0.47
C PHE A 362 13.91 -14.45 -0.04
N GLU A 363 14.37 -15.56 0.53
CA GLU A 363 13.52 -16.45 1.31
C GLU A 363 13.85 -16.24 2.80
N GLY A 364 13.10 -15.37 3.46
CA GLY A 364 12.92 -15.46 4.92
C GLY A 364 11.95 -16.60 5.26
N ASP A 365 11.77 -16.91 6.55
CA ASP A 365 10.87 -17.95 7.09
C ASP A 365 9.36 -17.68 6.87
N ALA A 366 8.97 -17.06 5.75
CA ALA A 366 7.62 -16.62 5.40
C ALA A 366 6.54 -17.70 5.60
N ARG A 367 6.82 -18.94 5.19
CA ARG A 367 5.89 -20.07 5.36
C ARG A 367 5.61 -20.36 6.85
N ALA A 368 6.65 -20.32 7.70
CA ALA A 368 6.50 -20.51 9.14
C ALA A 368 5.76 -19.34 9.80
N LEU A 369 5.97 -18.11 9.32
CA LEU A 369 5.25 -16.92 9.80
C LEU A 369 3.75 -16.99 9.48
N VAL A 370 3.39 -17.38 8.25
CA VAL A 370 1.99 -17.57 7.85
C VAL A 370 1.34 -18.69 8.65
N GLU A 371 2.07 -19.79 8.88
CA GLU A 371 1.57 -20.89 9.71
C GLU A 371 1.30 -20.47 11.15
N SER A 372 2.20 -19.68 11.74
CA SER A 372 2.01 -19.12 13.08
C SER A 372 0.77 -18.21 13.15
N GLN A 373 0.60 -17.32 12.17
CA GLN A 373 -0.55 -16.40 12.13
C GLN A 373 -1.88 -17.12 11.88
N CYS A 374 -1.91 -18.14 11.02
CA CYS A 374 -3.07 -19.00 10.83
C CYS A 374 -3.45 -19.73 12.13
N LYS A 375 -2.46 -20.29 12.86
CA LYS A 375 -2.69 -20.93 14.17
C LYS A 375 -3.31 -19.97 15.16
N GLN A 376 -2.82 -18.73 15.22
CA GLN A 376 -3.35 -17.71 16.12
C GLN A 376 -4.78 -17.30 15.76
N LYS A 377 -5.05 -16.99 14.48
CA LYS A 377 -6.38 -16.52 14.05
C LYS A 377 -7.46 -17.60 14.06
N TRP A 378 -7.09 -18.87 13.84
CA TRP A 378 -8.01 -20.01 13.92
C TRP A 378 -7.95 -20.75 15.27
N GLN A 379 -7.29 -20.19 16.29
CA GLN A 379 -7.09 -20.84 17.59
C GLN A 379 -8.39 -21.41 18.17
N LYS A 380 -9.49 -20.63 18.11
CA LYS A 380 -10.82 -21.05 18.62
C LYS A 380 -11.37 -22.34 17.97
N TYR A 381 -10.99 -22.64 16.73
CA TYR A 381 -11.38 -23.86 16.02
C TYR A 381 -10.40 -25.01 16.33
N LEU A 382 -9.11 -24.71 16.39
CA LEU A 382 -8.04 -25.68 16.62
C LEU A 382 -8.02 -26.30 18.03
N VAL A 383 -8.74 -25.70 19.00
CA VAL A 383 -8.99 -26.35 20.31
C VAL A 383 -9.86 -27.60 20.17
N GLN A 384 -10.69 -27.68 19.12
CA GLN A 384 -11.54 -28.82 18.85
C GLN A 384 -10.75 -29.90 18.10
N LYS A 385 -10.77 -31.15 18.61
CA LYS A 385 -10.03 -32.28 18.03
C LYS A 385 -10.38 -32.60 16.57
N SER A 386 -11.56 -32.18 16.12
CA SER A 386 -12.01 -32.38 14.74
C SER A 386 -11.31 -31.44 13.75
N TYR A 387 -10.62 -30.40 14.23
CA TYR A 387 -9.90 -29.45 13.38
C TYR A 387 -8.38 -29.67 13.42
N ASN A 388 -7.74 -29.56 12.26
CA ASN A 388 -6.29 -29.60 12.14
C ASN A 388 -5.79 -28.71 11.00
N LEU A 389 -4.51 -28.32 11.08
CA LEU A 389 -3.83 -27.57 10.03
C LEU A 389 -3.02 -28.50 9.13
N SER A 390 -3.03 -28.17 7.84
CA SER A 390 -2.16 -28.75 6.84
C SER A 390 -1.39 -27.63 6.15
N SER A 391 -0.07 -27.58 6.34
CA SER A 391 0.82 -26.66 5.62
C SER A 391 1.47 -27.37 4.45
N MET A 392 1.48 -26.72 3.28
CA MET A 392 2.18 -27.25 2.11
C MET A 392 3.66 -26.89 2.20
N SER A 393 4.55 -27.86 1.94
CA SER A 393 6.00 -27.66 1.95
C SER A 393 6.53 -26.93 0.71
N THR A 394 5.71 -26.78 -0.32
CA THR A 394 6.05 -26.13 -1.59
C THR A 394 4.94 -25.16 -2.04
N THR A 395 5.28 -24.25 -2.95
CA THR A 395 4.35 -23.32 -3.59
C THR A 395 3.16 -24.06 -4.20
N LYS A 396 1.94 -23.60 -3.90
CA LYS A 396 0.70 -24.21 -4.40
C LYS A 396 0.21 -23.45 -5.62
N ILE A 397 -0.04 -24.17 -6.71
CA ILE A 397 -0.67 -23.59 -7.90
C ILE A 397 -2.19 -23.79 -7.81
N LEU A 398 -2.94 -22.69 -7.81
CA LEU A 398 -4.41 -22.68 -7.81
C LEU A 398 -4.90 -21.73 -8.89
N LYS A 399 -5.80 -22.21 -9.75
CA LYS A 399 -6.39 -21.42 -10.85
C LYS A 399 -5.34 -20.75 -11.76
N GLY A 400 -4.14 -21.32 -11.84
CA GLY A 400 -3.02 -20.77 -12.63
C GLY A 400 -2.10 -19.82 -11.86
N HIS A 401 -2.43 -19.46 -10.61
CA HIS A 401 -1.65 -18.57 -9.75
C HIS A 401 -0.77 -19.37 -8.77
N ALA A 402 0.45 -18.91 -8.53
CA ALA A 402 1.41 -19.57 -7.65
C ALA A 402 1.49 -18.84 -6.31
N PHE A 403 0.94 -19.45 -5.26
CA PHE A 403 0.94 -18.88 -3.90
C PHE A 403 2.16 -19.35 -3.12
N ASP A 404 2.98 -18.40 -2.64
CA ASP A 404 4.24 -18.66 -1.92
C ASP A 404 4.03 -19.48 -0.64
N CYS A 405 2.96 -19.15 0.10
CA CYS A 405 2.53 -19.82 1.32
C CYS A 405 1.05 -20.22 1.18
N TYR A 406 0.74 -21.48 1.50
CA TYR A 406 -0.61 -22.02 1.42
C TYR A 406 -0.88 -22.99 2.57
N ILE A 407 -1.91 -22.69 3.35
CA ILE A 407 -2.28 -23.42 4.57
C ILE A 407 -3.76 -23.75 4.54
N GLU A 408 -4.11 -24.99 4.86
CA GLU A 408 -5.49 -25.43 4.92
C GLU A 408 -5.90 -25.69 6.36
N LEU A 409 -7.06 -25.16 6.74
CA LEU A 409 -7.79 -25.62 7.90
C LEU A 409 -8.74 -26.73 7.48
N LEU A 410 -8.57 -27.89 8.12
CA LEU A 410 -9.37 -29.08 7.87
C LEU A 410 -10.32 -29.31 9.05
N HIS A 411 -11.54 -29.76 8.76
CA HIS A 411 -12.49 -30.29 9.74
C HIS A 411 -12.83 -31.73 9.32
N ASN A 412 -12.51 -32.71 10.16
CA ASN A 412 -12.65 -34.15 9.85
C ASN A 412 -12.04 -34.53 8.48
N GLY A 413 -10.85 -33.99 8.19
CA GLY A 413 -10.14 -34.22 6.92
C GLY A 413 -10.68 -33.45 5.71
N SER A 414 -11.79 -32.71 5.85
CA SER A 414 -12.33 -31.87 4.77
C SER A 414 -11.88 -30.42 4.91
N LYS A 415 -11.47 -29.80 3.81
CA LYS A 415 -11.05 -28.40 3.79
C LYS A 415 -12.23 -27.46 4.05
N VAL A 416 -12.10 -26.62 5.08
CA VAL A 416 -13.15 -25.67 5.48
C VAL A 416 -12.72 -24.20 5.36
N ALA A 417 -11.43 -23.91 5.46
CA ALA A 417 -10.86 -22.58 5.21
C ALA A 417 -9.41 -22.65 4.72
N ILE A 418 -8.94 -21.55 4.14
CA ILE A 418 -7.62 -21.43 3.51
C ILE A 418 -6.90 -20.18 4.01
N GLY A 419 -5.59 -20.33 4.23
CA GLY A 419 -4.64 -19.26 4.51
C GLY A 419 -3.70 -19.09 3.33
N PHE A 420 -3.76 -17.93 2.68
CA PHE A 420 -2.87 -17.54 1.58
C PHE A 420 -1.79 -16.59 2.11
N GLY A 421 -0.55 -16.77 1.69
CA GLY A 421 0.53 -15.83 2.01
C GLY A 421 1.44 -15.57 0.84
N GLU A 422 1.76 -14.29 0.62
CA GLU A 422 2.74 -13.84 -0.37
C GLU A 422 3.90 -13.13 0.33
N ALA A 423 5.13 -13.57 0.04
CA ALA A 423 6.34 -12.97 0.57
C ALA A 423 6.98 -12.09 -0.50
N LYS A 424 7.14 -10.79 -0.22
CA LYS A 424 7.76 -9.85 -1.15
C LYS A 424 8.69 -8.91 -0.40
N ASN A 425 9.83 -8.58 -1.01
CA ASN A 425 10.71 -7.55 -0.47
C ASN A 425 10.04 -6.19 -0.71
N TYR A 426 9.52 -5.60 0.38
CA TYR A 426 9.03 -4.23 0.64
C TYR A 426 8.38 -3.35 -0.44
N GLU A 427 8.91 -3.27 -1.65
CA GLU A 427 8.62 -2.19 -2.59
C GLU A 427 7.80 -2.63 -3.81
N LEU A 428 7.45 -3.93 -3.86
CA LEU A 428 6.41 -4.41 -4.75
C LEU A 428 5.06 -4.51 -4.07
N LEU A 429 4.94 -4.37 -2.74
CA LEU A 429 3.68 -4.59 -2.02
C LEU A 429 2.51 -3.78 -2.58
N SER A 430 2.70 -2.50 -2.91
CA SER A 430 1.62 -1.66 -3.47
C SER A 430 1.18 -2.11 -4.86
N SER A 431 2.14 -2.48 -5.71
CA SER A 431 1.87 -2.97 -7.07
C SER A 431 1.44 -4.44 -7.13
N HIS A 432 1.86 -5.23 -6.14
CA HIS A 432 1.57 -6.64 -6.00
C HIS A 432 0.28 -6.86 -5.22
N LEU A 433 -0.16 -5.89 -4.41
CA LEU A 433 -1.45 -5.93 -3.76
C LEU A 433 -2.57 -6.17 -4.76
N GLU A 434 -2.60 -5.44 -5.88
CA GLU A 434 -3.66 -5.63 -6.86
C GLU A 434 -3.58 -6.99 -7.56
N ILE A 435 -2.37 -7.48 -7.81
CA ILE A 435 -2.13 -8.82 -8.36
C ILE A 435 -2.60 -9.88 -7.37
N PHE A 436 -2.16 -9.82 -6.13
CA PHE A 436 -2.53 -10.75 -5.07
C PHE A 436 -4.02 -10.69 -4.78
N ASN A 437 -4.62 -9.50 -4.76
CA ASN A 437 -6.06 -9.33 -4.59
C ASN A 437 -6.85 -9.95 -5.75
N GLN A 438 -6.37 -9.84 -6.98
CA GLN A 438 -6.95 -10.54 -8.12
C GLN A 438 -6.83 -12.06 -7.95
N TRP A 439 -5.67 -12.55 -7.50
CA TRP A 439 -5.47 -13.99 -7.26
C TRP A 439 -6.39 -14.52 -6.17
N LEU A 440 -6.58 -13.76 -5.08
CA LEU A 440 -7.53 -14.08 -4.01
C LEU A 440 -8.97 -14.12 -4.56
N HIS A 441 -9.35 -13.15 -5.38
CA HIS A 441 -10.66 -13.14 -6.02
C HIS A 441 -10.87 -14.38 -6.91
N ASP A 442 -9.90 -14.73 -7.76
CA ASP A 442 -9.96 -15.90 -8.64
C ASP A 442 -9.96 -17.23 -7.87
N ALA A 443 -9.34 -17.24 -6.68
CA ALA A 443 -9.32 -18.36 -5.75
C ALA A 443 -10.57 -18.41 -4.84
N GLU A 444 -11.57 -17.56 -5.08
CA GLU A 444 -12.83 -17.50 -4.32
C GLU A 444 -12.62 -17.23 -2.82
N PHE A 445 -11.69 -16.34 -2.48
CA PHE A 445 -11.36 -15.94 -1.11
C PHE A 445 -12.58 -15.39 -0.33
N LYS A 446 -12.89 -15.98 0.83
CA LYS A 446 -14.02 -15.60 1.70
C LYS A 446 -13.53 -15.15 3.09
N PRO A 447 -13.11 -13.88 3.25
CA PRO A 447 -12.60 -13.35 4.52
C PRO A 447 -13.68 -13.12 5.58
N ILE A 448 -14.95 -13.03 5.17
CA ILE A 448 -16.10 -12.84 6.04
C ILE A 448 -17.12 -13.92 5.69
N ARG A 449 -17.66 -14.59 6.71
CA ARG A 449 -18.69 -15.62 6.56
C ARG A 449 -19.77 -15.44 7.62
N ASP A 450 -21.03 -15.50 7.20
CA ASP A 450 -22.19 -15.24 8.05
C ASP A 450 -22.64 -16.47 8.85
N ASP A 451 -22.09 -17.65 8.55
CA ASP A 451 -22.50 -18.96 9.04
C ASP A 451 -21.65 -19.51 10.20
N LEU A 452 -20.91 -18.64 10.92
CA LEU A 452 -19.96 -18.97 11.99
C LEU A 452 -18.78 -19.89 11.56
N SER A 453 -18.71 -20.28 10.28
CA SER A 453 -17.63 -21.10 9.76
C SER A 453 -16.30 -20.34 9.76
N PRO A 454 -15.15 -21.05 9.80
CA PRO A 454 -13.85 -20.38 9.80
C PRO A 454 -13.67 -19.53 8.54
N PRO A 455 -13.26 -18.25 8.67
CA PRO A 455 -12.99 -17.40 7.52
C PRO A 455 -11.67 -17.78 6.86
N ASP A 456 -11.55 -17.50 5.56
CA ASP A 456 -10.27 -17.55 4.87
C ASP A 456 -9.37 -16.40 5.34
N LEU A 457 -8.06 -16.61 5.31
CA LEU A 457 -7.05 -15.65 5.74
C LEU A 457 -6.11 -15.33 4.59
N ALA A 458 -5.75 -14.07 4.43
CA ALA A 458 -4.73 -13.63 3.49
C ALA A 458 -3.65 -12.85 4.25
N PHE A 459 -2.40 -13.08 3.87
CA PHE A 459 -1.24 -12.46 4.49
C PHE A 459 -0.29 -11.92 3.44
N MET A 460 0.25 -10.74 3.69
CA MET A 460 1.35 -10.21 2.91
C MET A 460 2.53 -9.94 3.82
N ILE A 461 3.69 -10.49 3.44
CA ILE A 461 4.86 -10.60 4.31
C ILE A 461 5.96 -9.75 3.72
N ALA A 462 6.43 -8.79 4.50
CA ALA A 462 7.58 -7.96 4.16
C ALA A 462 8.21 -7.39 5.43
N PRO A 463 9.39 -6.76 5.39
CA PRO A 463 9.98 -6.19 6.60
C PRO A 463 9.33 -4.88 7.13
N SER A 464 8.11 -4.55 6.69
CA SER A 464 7.59 -3.21 6.43
C SER A 464 6.29 -3.08 5.64
N CYS A 465 5.36 -2.25 6.10
CA CYS A 465 4.22 -1.76 5.35
C CYS A 465 4.05 -0.27 5.66
N PRO A 466 4.01 0.62 4.65
CA PRO A 466 3.60 2.01 4.87
C PRO A 466 2.13 2.14 5.27
N SER A 467 1.76 3.21 5.96
CA SER A 467 0.41 3.43 6.50
C SER A 467 -0.69 3.38 5.43
N LEU A 468 -0.49 4.04 4.28
CA LEU A 468 -1.45 4.00 3.17
C LEU A 468 -1.65 2.59 2.65
N LEU A 469 -0.55 1.85 2.50
CA LEU A 469 -0.59 0.48 2.02
C LEU A 469 -1.27 -0.42 3.02
N GLN A 470 -0.90 -0.34 4.30
CA GLN A 470 -1.56 -1.08 5.38
C GLN A 470 -3.06 -0.83 5.38
N ARG A 471 -3.49 0.42 5.18
CA ARG A 471 -4.90 0.77 5.04
C ARG A 471 -5.56 0.11 3.82
N LYS A 472 -4.89 0.08 2.67
CA LYS A 472 -5.36 -0.64 1.48
C LYS A 472 -5.45 -2.16 1.70
N LEU A 473 -4.56 -2.74 2.51
CA LEU A 473 -4.61 -4.16 2.89
C LEU A 473 -5.82 -4.47 3.77
N GLU A 474 -6.06 -3.64 4.79
CA GLU A 474 -7.21 -3.75 5.68
C GLU A 474 -8.53 -3.71 4.90
N LEU A 475 -8.67 -2.78 3.95
CA LEU A 475 -9.85 -2.68 3.07
C LEU A 475 -10.10 -3.96 2.25
N LYS A 476 -9.05 -4.72 1.93
CA LYS A 476 -9.11 -5.97 1.17
C LYS A 476 -9.10 -7.21 2.07
N ASN A 477 -9.18 -7.06 3.40
CA ASN A 477 -9.06 -8.13 4.40
C ASN A 477 -7.74 -8.93 4.33
N ILE A 478 -6.65 -8.27 3.92
CA ILE A 478 -5.31 -8.85 3.86
C ILE A 478 -4.53 -8.38 5.09
N ASN A 479 -3.94 -9.31 5.82
CA ASN A 479 -3.16 -8.99 7.02
C ASN A 479 -1.69 -8.78 6.66
N PHE A 480 -1.07 -7.77 7.25
CA PHE A 480 0.36 -7.55 7.09
C PHE A 480 1.16 -8.33 8.14
N ILE A 481 2.23 -9.01 7.73
CA ILE A 481 3.20 -9.64 8.62
C ILE A 481 4.57 -8.98 8.42
N LYS A 482 5.08 -8.36 9.49
CA LYS A 482 6.46 -7.87 9.51
C LYS A 482 7.43 -9.05 9.66
N SER A 483 8.25 -9.30 8.64
CA SER A 483 9.35 -10.28 8.70
C SER A 483 10.68 -9.54 8.66
N GLU A 484 11.54 -9.69 9.66
CA GLU A 484 12.82 -8.97 9.72
C GLU A 484 13.65 -9.15 8.42
N LYS A 485 14.34 -8.07 8.00
CA LYS A 485 15.32 -8.15 6.91
C LYS A 485 16.39 -9.15 7.34
N VAL A 486 16.77 -10.09 6.47
CA VAL A 486 18.02 -10.84 6.67
C VAL A 486 19.16 -9.84 6.53
N VAL A 487 19.54 -9.21 7.63
CA VAL A 487 20.83 -8.54 7.73
C VAL A 487 21.84 -9.67 7.73
N ALA A 488 22.59 -9.83 6.64
CA ALA A 488 23.87 -10.50 6.73
C ALA A 488 24.67 -9.72 7.78
N SER A 489 24.68 -10.23 9.01
CA SER A 489 25.47 -9.67 10.09
C SER A 489 26.87 -9.40 9.53
N LYS A 490 27.39 -8.19 9.70
CA LYS A 490 28.81 -7.89 9.43
C LYS A 490 29.74 -8.84 10.19
N ASP A 491 29.21 -9.59 11.15
CA ASP A 491 29.84 -10.74 11.79
C ASP A 491 30.19 -11.92 10.87
N SER A 492 29.85 -11.94 9.57
CA SER A 492 30.27 -13.06 8.71
C SER A 492 31.78 -13.11 8.47
N ASP A 493 32.50 -12.00 8.67
CA ASP A 493 33.97 -11.96 8.62
C ASP A 493 34.63 -11.98 10.01
N GLN A 494 33.86 -11.80 11.10
CA GLN A 494 34.34 -11.97 12.48
C GLN A 494 33.95 -13.31 13.12
N LYS A 495 32.88 -13.97 12.69
CA LYS A 495 32.52 -15.33 13.14
C LYS A 495 33.48 -16.39 12.63
N THR A 496 34.28 -16.12 11.59
CA THR A 496 35.41 -16.98 11.22
C THR A 496 36.62 -16.83 12.15
N LYS A 497 36.65 -15.83 13.04
CA LYS A 497 37.70 -15.69 14.08
C LYS A 497 37.20 -15.75 15.53
N GLU A 498 35.91 -15.62 15.81
CA GLU A 498 35.35 -15.78 17.18
C GLU A 498 34.61 -17.10 17.44
N PHE A 499 34.12 -17.82 16.42
CA PHE A 499 33.54 -19.16 16.64
C PHE A 499 34.59 -20.28 16.84
N SER A 500 35.88 -19.95 16.86
CA SER A 500 36.92 -20.81 17.41
C SER A 500 36.97 -20.79 18.95
N SER A 501 36.16 -19.98 19.63
CA SER A 501 36.24 -19.81 21.09
C SER A 501 34.98 -20.17 21.89
N PHE A 502 33.85 -20.52 21.24
CA PHE A 502 32.62 -20.94 21.96
C PHE A 502 32.05 -22.25 21.44
N LEU A 503 32.85 -23.31 21.48
CA LEU A 503 32.36 -24.68 21.71
C LEU A 503 33.43 -25.38 22.55
N ASN A 504 33.49 -25.03 23.84
CA ASN A 504 33.95 -25.99 24.84
C ASN A 504 32.89 -27.10 24.91
N ILE A 505 32.89 -27.96 23.88
CA ILE A 505 32.25 -29.26 23.95
C ILE A 505 33.18 -30.10 24.82
N ASN A 506 32.99 -30.03 26.13
CA ASN A 506 33.64 -30.96 27.07
C ASN A 506 32.95 -32.34 27.08
N THR A 507 32.01 -32.59 26.17
CA THR A 507 31.23 -33.83 26.09
C THR A 507 31.23 -34.39 24.67
N ALA A 508 31.82 -35.58 24.48
CA ALA A 508 31.89 -36.24 23.18
C ALA A 508 30.50 -36.36 22.51
N VAL A 509 30.44 -36.12 21.20
CA VAL A 509 29.19 -36.25 20.44
C VAL A 509 28.88 -37.73 20.21
N ASN A 510 27.83 -38.24 20.84
CA ASN A 510 27.39 -39.61 20.64
C ASN A 510 26.80 -39.80 19.23
N ILE A 511 27.48 -40.61 18.41
CA ILE A 511 27.12 -40.86 17.01
C ILE A 511 25.76 -41.58 16.87
N ASN A 512 25.30 -42.28 17.91
CA ASN A 512 24.03 -43.00 17.90
C ASN A 512 22.83 -42.11 18.25
N THR A 513 23.00 -41.07 19.07
CA THR A 513 21.89 -40.24 19.58
C THR A 513 21.88 -38.80 19.05
N ALA A 514 23.02 -38.25 18.62
CA ALA A 514 23.13 -36.84 18.23
C ALA A 514 22.28 -36.48 17.00
N SER A 515 21.77 -35.25 16.91
CA SER A 515 21.02 -34.78 15.74
C SER A 515 21.90 -34.78 14.47
N GLN A 516 21.29 -34.89 13.28
CA GLN A 516 22.03 -34.88 12.01
C GLN A 516 22.93 -33.62 11.87
N LYS A 517 22.46 -32.46 12.35
CA LYS A 517 23.23 -31.21 12.36
C LYS A 517 24.51 -31.33 13.21
N LEU A 518 24.44 -31.98 14.37
CA LEU A 518 25.60 -32.22 15.25
C LEU A 518 26.56 -33.25 14.66
N ILE A 519 26.06 -34.26 13.95
CA ILE A 519 26.94 -35.22 13.25
C ILE A 519 27.69 -34.53 12.11
N VAL A 520 27.01 -33.68 11.33
CA VAL A 520 27.64 -32.92 10.25
C VAL A 520 28.72 -31.98 10.78
N SER A 521 28.45 -31.29 11.91
CA SER A 521 29.45 -30.40 12.52
C SER A 521 30.66 -31.17 13.06
N VAL A 522 30.43 -32.26 13.79
CA VAL A 522 31.52 -33.02 14.43
C VAL A 522 32.36 -33.81 13.43
N LEU A 523 31.74 -34.31 12.34
CA LEU A 523 32.44 -35.03 11.28
C LEU A 523 33.02 -34.11 10.21
N LYS A 524 32.84 -32.79 10.32
CA LYS A 524 33.49 -31.82 9.41
C LYS A 524 35.00 -32.04 9.38
N GLY A 525 35.57 -32.06 8.17
CA GLY A 525 37.00 -32.33 7.93
C GLY A 525 37.37 -33.82 7.84
N SER A 526 36.45 -34.76 8.10
CA SER A 526 36.69 -36.21 7.92
C SER A 526 36.62 -36.67 6.46
N SER A 527 36.25 -35.79 5.53
CA SER A 527 36.01 -36.11 4.11
C SER A 527 34.85 -37.08 3.86
N ILE A 528 33.99 -37.32 4.86
CA ILE A 528 32.73 -38.05 4.71
C ILE A 528 31.71 -37.15 4.00
N ARG A 529 31.09 -37.67 2.95
CA ARG A 529 30.04 -36.97 2.19
C ARG A 529 28.73 -36.95 2.96
N LEU A 530 27.92 -35.93 2.72
CA LEU A 530 26.60 -35.76 3.35
C LEU A 530 25.71 -37.01 3.19
N GLN A 531 25.71 -37.63 2.01
CA GLN A 531 24.96 -38.87 1.71
C GLN A 531 25.36 -40.05 2.63
N THR A 532 26.65 -40.13 3.02
CA THR A 532 27.13 -41.15 3.95
C THR A 532 26.70 -40.84 5.39
N ILE A 533 26.60 -39.56 5.75
CA ILE A 533 26.06 -39.12 7.06
C ILE A 533 24.56 -39.39 7.14
N GLU A 534 23.81 -39.15 6.07
CA GLU A 534 22.38 -39.50 5.99
C GLU A 534 22.18 -41.02 6.11
N LYS A 535 23.04 -41.82 5.47
CA LYS A 535 23.05 -43.29 5.60
C LYS A 535 23.36 -43.72 7.04
N LEU A 536 24.32 -43.07 7.71
CA LEU A 536 24.62 -43.28 9.13
C LEU A 536 23.39 -43.01 10.00
N VAL A 537 22.73 -41.87 9.80
CA VAL A 537 21.55 -41.47 10.60
C VAL A 537 20.39 -42.45 10.44
N LYS A 538 20.21 -43.03 9.25
CA LYS A 538 19.21 -44.08 9.01
C LYS A 538 19.60 -45.40 9.67
N ILE A 539 20.84 -45.86 9.50
CA ILE A 539 21.29 -47.17 9.97
C ILE A 539 21.28 -47.28 11.50
N ARG A 540 21.63 -46.21 12.21
CA ARG A 540 21.68 -46.20 13.68
C ARG A 540 20.30 -46.27 14.36
N MET A 541 19.21 -45.94 13.65
CA MET A 541 17.85 -45.97 14.22
C MET A 541 17.42 -47.40 14.55
N ASP A 542 17.81 -48.37 13.71
CA ASP A 542 17.44 -49.78 13.88
C ASP A 542 18.56 -50.58 14.54
N ASN A 543 19.82 -50.16 14.41
CA ASN A 543 20.95 -50.90 14.93
C ASN A 543 22.15 -49.96 15.24
N PRO A 544 22.33 -49.55 16.52
CA PRO A 544 23.40 -48.66 16.97
C PRO A 544 24.80 -49.18 16.63
N PHE A 545 25.77 -48.28 16.47
CA PHE A 545 27.17 -48.63 16.25
C PHE A 545 27.90 -48.75 17.59
N ASN A 546 28.72 -49.79 17.78
CA ASN A 546 29.47 -50.01 19.01
C ASN A 546 30.97 -49.69 18.87
N SER A 547 31.47 -49.59 17.64
CA SER A 547 32.87 -49.29 17.39
C SER A 547 33.08 -48.54 16.07
N LEU A 548 34.27 -47.96 15.93
CA LEU A 548 34.65 -47.28 14.69
C LEU A 548 34.82 -48.27 13.53
N ASP A 549 35.28 -49.49 13.80
CA ASP A 549 35.40 -50.55 12.79
C ASP A 549 34.03 -50.98 12.29
N GLU A 550 33.05 -51.07 13.19
CA GLU A 550 31.66 -51.37 12.83
C GLU A 550 31.05 -50.25 11.97
N LEU A 551 31.25 -48.99 12.37
CA LEU A 551 30.79 -47.82 11.64
C LEU A 551 31.40 -47.75 10.23
N THR A 552 32.70 -47.94 10.11
CA THR A 552 33.40 -47.86 8.82
C THR A 552 33.02 -49.01 7.88
N SER A 553 32.84 -50.22 8.42
CA SER A 553 32.38 -51.39 7.68
C SER A 553 30.95 -51.21 7.14
N ARG A 554 30.00 -50.87 8.02
CA ARG A 554 28.57 -50.73 7.66
C ARG A 554 28.30 -49.54 6.73
N LEU A 555 29.12 -48.48 6.81
CA LEU A 555 29.06 -47.34 5.90
C LEU A 555 29.87 -47.54 4.61
N ASN A 556 30.55 -48.68 4.44
CA ASN A 556 31.39 -49.02 3.29
C ASN A 556 32.49 -47.96 3.03
N ILE A 557 33.13 -47.48 4.10
CA ILE A 557 34.21 -46.47 4.02
C ILE A 557 35.50 -47.20 3.66
N LYS A 558 35.91 -47.10 2.39
CA LYS A 558 37.11 -47.76 1.85
C LYS A 558 38.41 -46.95 1.96
N SER A 559 38.32 -45.65 2.25
CA SER A 559 39.50 -44.76 2.30
C SER A 559 40.17 -44.80 3.66
N ASP A 560 41.43 -45.22 3.72
CA ASP A 560 42.21 -45.25 4.97
C ASP A 560 42.46 -43.85 5.54
N ASN A 561 42.54 -42.83 4.68
CA ASN A 561 42.61 -41.43 5.11
C ASN A 561 41.34 -41.00 5.87
N VAL A 562 40.15 -41.42 5.42
CA VAL A 562 38.89 -41.13 6.12
C VAL A 562 38.83 -41.89 7.45
N LYS A 563 39.27 -43.15 7.50
CA LYS A 563 39.34 -43.95 8.73
C LYS A 563 40.28 -43.33 9.77
N GLN A 564 41.47 -42.90 9.36
CA GLN A 564 42.43 -42.23 10.25
C GLN A 564 41.86 -40.92 10.83
N LYS A 565 41.15 -40.12 10.01
CA LYS A 565 40.51 -38.88 10.48
C LYS A 565 39.34 -39.12 11.43
N LEU A 566 38.58 -40.20 11.24
CA LEU A 566 37.55 -40.61 12.18
C LEU A 566 38.15 -41.13 13.49
N PHE A 567 39.23 -41.92 13.40
CA PHE A 567 39.95 -42.41 14.58
C PHE A 567 40.55 -41.27 15.40
N ALA A 568 41.12 -40.24 14.75
CA ALA A 568 41.57 -39.03 15.42
C ALA A 568 40.43 -38.31 16.15
N LYS A 569 39.23 -38.22 15.56
CA LYS A 569 38.06 -37.62 16.24
C LYS A 569 37.57 -38.44 17.42
N LEU A 570 37.66 -39.77 17.37
CA LEU A 570 37.35 -40.65 18.50
C LEU A 570 38.39 -40.48 19.62
N LYS A 571 39.69 -40.45 19.28
CA LYS A 571 40.80 -40.26 20.23
C LYS A 571 40.77 -38.87 20.90
N ASP A 572 40.36 -37.86 20.16
CA ASP A 572 40.20 -36.48 20.66
C ASP A 572 38.92 -36.27 21.50
N ASN A 573 38.18 -37.33 21.85
CA ASN A 573 36.87 -37.26 22.53
C ASN A 573 35.85 -36.35 21.81
N LYS A 574 35.96 -36.20 20.48
CA LYS A 574 34.99 -35.43 19.70
C LYS A 574 33.74 -36.26 19.40
N ILE A 575 33.89 -37.57 19.25
CA ILE A 575 32.79 -38.50 19.00
C ILE A 575 32.85 -39.69 19.97
N CYS A 576 31.69 -40.27 20.32
CA CYS A 576 31.59 -41.52 21.10
C CYS A 576 30.44 -42.40 20.57
N PHE A 577 30.35 -43.64 21.06
CA PHE A 577 29.33 -44.62 20.66
C PHE A 577 28.31 -44.92 21.78
N SER A 578 28.64 -44.57 23.02
CA SER A 578 27.76 -44.62 24.19
C SER A 578 27.89 -43.31 24.95
N ASP A 579 26.82 -42.92 25.65
CA ASP A 579 26.91 -41.85 26.63
C ASP A 579 27.74 -42.39 27.81
N ASN A 580 28.82 -41.70 28.16
CA ASN A 580 29.66 -42.04 29.31
C ASN A 580 29.07 -41.50 30.61
#